data_AF-A0A2A4ZYE8-F1
#
_entry.id   AF-A0A2A4ZYE8-F1
#
_cell.length_a   1.000
_cell.length_b   1.000
_cell.length_c   1.000
_cell.angle_alpha   90.00
_cell.angle_beta   90.00
_cell.angle_gamma   90.00
#
_symmetry.space_group_name_H-M   'P 1'
#
loop_
_entity.id
_entity.type
_entity.pdbx_description
1 polymer ?
#
loop_
_entity_poly.entity_id
_entity_poly.type
_entity_poly.pdbx_seq_one_letter_code
_entity_poly.pdbx_strand_id
1 'polypeptide(L)'
;MKKALLGLVSLLLVGNAQADQFPSNFSSLVQQLYHSVTSDDIELTRIANENLNKDLRTRKALCNELVVRHYFSTAPGMTQTNRAYSGVSPTASQCVNALTYTNSYTGDRGSRWYDWAGAHSGFWYEGSTGQKFSDKAIWNDSIKMPANSPYDVDQSGNPRVYDFQSVVFTERTGNSKYGWNQSHPEVQYIWGWDPKDESNAGGQVGTHVGFPFHVAKSTSTKEASCIVWVTPQEAFLECISMESEYWRRRTATGLTGFGQWSVSRWY
;
A
#
# COMPACT_ATOMS: atom_id res chain seq x y z
N MET A 1 -18.96 27.28 -24.86
CA MET A 1 -18.62 27.28 -23.41
C MET A 1 -19.10 25.95 -22.81
N LYS A 2 -18.19 24.98 -22.60
CA LYS A 2 -18.48 23.70 -21.93
C LYS A 2 -17.29 23.34 -21.04
N LYS A 3 -17.23 23.89 -19.83
CA LYS A 3 -16.36 23.45 -18.74
C LYS A 3 -17.03 23.85 -17.42
N ALA A 4 -17.81 22.94 -16.83
CA ALA A 4 -18.20 22.94 -15.42
C ALA A 4 -19.14 21.75 -15.15
N LEU A 5 -18.60 20.52 -15.04
CA LEU A 5 -19.36 19.41 -14.43
C LEU A 5 -18.48 18.29 -13.82
N LEU A 6 -17.18 18.53 -13.59
CA LEU A 6 -16.26 17.54 -13.02
C LEU A 6 -15.92 17.77 -11.53
N GLY A 7 -16.41 18.84 -10.91
CA GLY A 7 -16.03 19.22 -9.54
C GLY A 7 -16.94 18.72 -8.41
N LEU A 8 -18.17 18.30 -8.71
CA LEU A 8 -19.16 17.96 -7.65
C LEU A 8 -19.27 16.46 -7.34
N VAL A 9 -18.80 15.57 -8.22
CA VAL A 9 -18.89 14.12 -8.00
C VAL A 9 -17.84 13.64 -6.98
N SER A 10 -16.67 14.28 -6.92
CA SER A 10 -15.60 13.88 -6.00
C SER A 10 -15.89 14.22 -4.53
N LEU A 11 -16.70 15.25 -4.23
CA LEU A 11 -17.03 15.60 -2.85
C LEU A 11 -18.11 14.69 -2.23
N LEU A 12 -19.04 14.19 -3.04
CA LEU A 12 -20.14 13.32 -2.58
C LEU A 12 -19.67 11.89 -2.27
N LEU A 13 -18.54 11.45 -2.82
CA LEU A 13 -17.96 10.13 -2.52
C LEU A 13 -17.12 10.10 -1.23
N VAL A 14 -16.66 11.26 -0.74
CA VAL A 14 -15.94 11.35 0.55
C VAL A 14 -16.91 11.21 1.73
N GLY A 15 -18.18 11.62 1.58
CA GLY A 15 -19.20 11.54 2.64
C GLY A 15 -19.64 10.13 3.02
N ASN A 16 -19.39 9.12 2.17
CA ASN A 16 -19.76 7.71 2.43
C ASN A 16 -18.57 6.83 2.80
N ALA A 17 -17.32 7.33 2.78
CA ALA A 17 -16.23 6.72 3.53
C ALA A 17 -16.45 7.05 5.01
N GLN A 18 -17.56 6.55 5.57
CA GLN A 18 -18.07 6.93 6.88
C GLN A 18 -16.97 6.76 7.93
N ALA A 19 -16.75 7.83 8.66
CA ALA A 19 -15.96 7.86 9.88
C ALA A 19 -16.52 6.93 11.00
N ASP A 20 -17.62 6.21 10.72
CA ASP A 20 -18.36 5.38 11.67
C ASP A 20 -17.88 3.91 11.71
N GLN A 21 -16.83 3.52 10.97
CA GLN A 21 -16.28 2.16 10.98
C GLN A 21 -14.83 2.05 11.48
N PHE A 22 -14.29 3.09 12.11
CA PHE A 22 -12.97 2.96 12.71
C PHE A 22 -13.04 2.11 13.97
N PRO A 23 -12.19 1.09 14.12
CA PRO A 23 -11.99 0.52 15.43
C PRO A 23 -11.46 1.62 16.34
N SER A 24 -11.98 1.72 17.57
CA SER A 24 -11.63 2.78 18.53
C SER A 24 -10.14 2.85 18.87
N ASN A 25 -9.37 1.84 18.49
CA ASN A 25 -7.92 1.73 18.64
C ASN A 25 -7.11 1.93 17.33
N PHE A 26 -7.70 2.41 16.22
CA PHE A 26 -7.01 2.54 14.93
C PHE A 26 -5.69 3.31 15.04
N SER A 27 -5.69 4.49 15.64
CA SER A 27 -4.49 5.30 15.83
C SER A 27 -3.44 4.56 16.66
N SER A 28 -3.85 3.85 17.71
CA SER A 28 -2.94 3.04 18.52
C SER A 28 -2.34 1.88 17.74
N LEU A 29 -3.11 1.23 16.87
CA LEU A 29 -2.63 0.14 16.03
C LEU A 29 -1.62 0.64 15.00
N VAL A 30 -1.88 1.78 14.37
CA VAL A 30 -0.92 2.43 13.45
C VAL A 30 0.39 2.75 14.17
N GLN A 31 0.32 3.30 15.38
CA GLN A 31 1.53 3.57 16.18
C GLN A 31 2.25 2.27 16.56
N GLN A 32 1.53 1.20 16.92
CA GLN A 32 2.14 -0.10 17.22
C GLN A 32 2.88 -0.68 16.01
N LEU A 33 2.27 -0.64 14.81
CA LEU A 33 2.92 -1.10 13.58
C LEU A 33 4.15 -0.25 13.25
N TYR A 34 4.05 1.07 13.41
CA TYR A 34 5.19 1.94 13.18
C TYR A 34 6.34 1.68 14.18
N HIS A 35 6.00 1.49 15.46
CA HIS A 35 6.98 1.18 16.50
C HIS A 35 7.67 -0.16 16.27
N SER A 36 6.95 -1.21 15.87
CA SER A 36 7.56 -2.52 15.59
C SER A 36 8.55 -2.47 14.42
N VAL A 37 8.27 -1.65 13.40
CA VAL A 37 9.20 -1.41 12.29
C VAL A 37 10.44 -0.64 12.75
N THR A 38 10.27 0.41 13.55
CA THR A 38 11.38 1.25 14.00
C THR A 38 12.26 0.57 15.04
N SER A 39 11.71 -0.35 15.84
CA SER A 39 12.47 -1.16 16.80
C SER A 39 13.20 -2.36 16.17
N ASP A 40 13.01 -2.62 14.87
CA ASP A 40 13.52 -3.81 14.17
C ASP A 40 12.95 -5.15 14.68
N ASP A 41 11.79 -5.11 15.35
CA ASP A 41 11.06 -6.27 15.91
C ASP A 41 9.66 -6.37 15.27
N ILE A 42 9.62 -6.58 13.95
CA ILE A 42 8.37 -6.59 13.19
C ILE A 42 7.61 -7.88 13.53
N GLU A 43 6.50 -7.73 14.23
CA GLU A 43 5.59 -8.81 14.59
C GLU A 43 4.44 -8.91 13.57
N LEU A 44 4.37 -10.03 12.84
CA LEU A 44 3.24 -10.36 11.98
C LEU A 44 2.44 -11.49 12.62
N THR A 45 1.14 -11.28 12.79
CA THR A 45 0.23 -12.29 13.34
C THR A 45 -0.33 -13.15 12.21
N ARG A 46 0.06 -14.42 12.16
CA ARG A 46 -0.50 -15.37 11.20
C ARG A 46 -1.65 -16.14 11.84
N ILE A 47 -2.79 -16.17 11.16
CA ILE A 47 -3.89 -17.06 11.49
C ILE A 47 -3.59 -18.40 10.80
N ALA A 48 -3.23 -19.41 11.59
CA ALA A 48 -3.04 -20.77 11.10
C ALA A 48 -3.83 -21.73 12.00
N ASN A 49 -4.83 -22.41 11.44
CA ASN A 49 -5.66 -23.38 12.15
C ASN A 49 -6.22 -22.83 13.48
N GLU A 50 -6.84 -21.64 13.44
CA GLU A 50 -7.44 -20.93 14.59
C GLU A 50 -6.44 -20.49 15.69
N ASN A 51 -5.15 -20.82 15.57
CA ASN A 51 -4.10 -20.34 16.46
C ASN A 51 -3.44 -19.08 15.89
N LEU A 52 -3.30 -18.07 16.75
CA LEU A 52 -2.55 -16.85 16.46
C LEU A 52 -1.06 -17.12 16.72
N ASN A 53 -0.30 -17.33 15.65
CA ASN A 53 1.15 -17.46 15.74
C ASN A 53 1.80 -16.11 15.43
N LYS A 54 2.67 -15.66 16.33
CA LYS A 54 3.49 -14.45 16.14
C LYS A 54 4.74 -14.82 15.33
N ASP A 55 4.93 -14.18 14.19
CA ASP A 55 6.12 -14.29 13.34
C ASP A 55 6.96 -13.02 13.51
N LEU A 56 8.03 -13.12 14.29
CA LEU A 56 8.94 -12.03 14.60
C LEU A 56 10.08 -11.95 13.59
N ARG A 57 10.30 -10.76 13.01
CA ARG A 57 11.27 -10.54 11.93
C ARG A 57 12.00 -9.22 12.10
N THR A 58 13.29 -9.24 11.78
CA THR A 58 14.05 -8.00 11.55
C THR A 58 13.68 -7.38 10.21
N ARG A 59 13.90 -6.07 10.03
CA ARG A 59 13.75 -5.38 8.74
C ARG A 59 14.56 -6.06 7.65
N LYS A 60 15.78 -6.50 7.96
CA LYS A 60 16.65 -7.21 7.03
C LYS A 60 16.04 -8.53 6.58
N ALA A 61 15.54 -9.35 7.51
CA ALA A 61 14.91 -10.63 7.19
C ALA A 61 13.64 -10.43 6.34
N LEU A 62 12.79 -9.48 6.73
CA LEU A 62 11.57 -9.14 5.99
C LEU A 62 11.88 -8.66 4.57
N CYS A 63 12.77 -7.69 4.42
CA CYS A 63 13.13 -7.12 3.11
C CYS A 63 13.80 -8.13 2.19
N ASN A 64 14.65 -9.01 2.73
CA ASN A 64 15.22 -10.10 1.96
C ASN A 64 14.11 -11.02 1.41
N GLU A 65 13.16 -11.43 2.26
CA GLU A 65 12.06 -12.28 1.80
C GLU A 65 11.20 -11.58 0.73
N LEU A 66 10.82 -10.33 0.95
CA LEU A 66 10.01 -9.56 0.00
C LEU A 66 10.68 -9.43 -1.37
N VAL A 67 11.98 -9.13 -1.39
CA VAL A 67 12.74 -8.99 -2.65
C VAL A 67 12.94 -10.32 -3.33
N VAL A 68 13.27 -11.39 -2.60
CA VAL A 68 13.38 -12.75 -3.14
C VAL A 68 12.05 -13.16 -3.77
N ARG A 69 10.93 -12.97 -3.08
CA ARG A 69 9.60 -13.26 -3.63
C ARG A 69 9.30 -12.43 -4.87
N HIS A 70 9.62 -11.13 -4.86
CA HIS A 70 9.41 -10.26 -6.03
C HIS A 70 10.19 -10.76 -7.26
N TYR A 71 11.34 -11.39 -7.05
CA TYR A 71 12.20 -11.84 -8.13
C TYR A 71 11.80 -13.22 -8.65
N PHE A 72 11.37 -14.11 -7.76
CA PHE A 72 11.27 -15.54 -8.05
C PHE A 72 9.87 -16.12 -7.92
N SER A 73 8.90 -15.42 -7.33
CA SER A 73 7.53 -15.94 -7.24
C SER A 73 6.90 -16.03 -8.63
N THR A 74 6.48 -17.24 -8.99
CA THR A 74 5.64 -17.59 -10.14
C THR A 74 4.50 -18.48 -9.66
N ALA A 75 3.30 -18.29 -10.20
CA ALA A 75 2.20 -19.23 -9.98
C ALA A 75 2.25 -20.35 -11.04
N PRO A 76 1.74 -21.56 -10.73
CA PRO A 76 1.54 -22.60 -11.75
C PRO A 76 0.87 -22.05 -13.02
N GLY A 77 1.46 -22.34 -14.18
CA GLY A 77 0.98 -21.86 -15.48
C GLY A 77 1.43 -20.44 -15.88
N MET A 78 2.20 -19.74 -15.03
CA MET A 78 2.82 -18.45 -15.37
C MET A 78 4.28 -18.63 -15.81
N THR A 79 4.68 -17.91 -16.86
CA THR A 79 6.06 -17.95 -17.40
C THR A 79 6.94 -16.80 -16.93
N GLN A 80 6.36 -15.76 -16.31
CA GLN A 80 7.08 -14.56 -15.89
C GLN A 80 6.94 -14.31 -14.39
N THR A 81 8.07 -13.97 -13.75
CA THR A 81 8.12 -13.49 -12.38
C THR A 81 7.66 -12.03 -12.29
N ASN A 82 7.51 -11.51 -11.07
CA ASN A 82 7.14 -10.11 -10.88
C ASN A 82 8.18 -9.12 -11.45
N ARG A 83 9.46 -9.42 -11.26
CA ARG A 83 10.58 -8.70 -11.89
C ARG A 83 10.50 -8.71 -13.42
N ALA A 84 10.30 -9.88 -14.02
CA ALA A 84 10.35 -10.04 -15.48
C ALA A 84 9.27 -9.22 -16.20
N TYR A 85 8.05 -9.22 -15.68
CA TYR A 85 6.96 -8.46 -16.29
C TYR A 85 7.10 -6.95 -16.09
N SER A 86 7.45 -6.51 -14.87
CA SER A 86 7.49 -5.07 -14.56
C SER A 86 8.78 -4.41 -15.01
N GLY A 87 9.85 -5.18 -15.20
CA GLY A 87 11.19 -4.65 -15.43
C GLY A 87 11.79 -3.95 -14.20
N VAL A 88 11.20 -4.09 -13.01
CA VAL A 88 11.62 -3.41 -11.79
C VAL A 88 12.38 -4.38 -10.88
N SER A 89 13.55 -3.97 -10.40
CA SER A 89 14.44 -4.78 -9.56
C SER A 89 14.82 -4.05 -8.26
N PRO A 90 13.92 -3.99 -7.27
CA PRO A 90 14.25 -3.43 -5.96
C PRO A 90 15.29 -4.31 -5.26
N THR A 91 16.15 -3.72 -4.43
CA THR A 91 17.13 -4.45 -3.61
C THR A 91 16.68 -4.50 -2.16
N ALA A 92 17.15 -5.51 -1.41
CA ALA A 92 16.86 -5.61 0.02
C ALA A 92 17.38 -4.39 0.79
N SER A 93 18.55 -3.86 0.42
CA SER A 93 19.10 -2.65 1.04
C SER A 93 18.24 -1.41 0.83
N GLN A 94 17.63 -1.24 -0.35
CA GLN A 94 16.67 -0.15 -0.58
C GLN A 94 15.43 -0.29 0.29
N CYS A 95 14.89 -1.51 0.42
CA CYS A 95 13.77 -1.80 1.31
C CYS A 95 14.14 -1.56 2.79
N VAL A 96 15.32 -2.01 3.24
CA VAL A 96 15.79 -1.79 4.63
C VAL A 96 15.96 -0.30 4.90
N ASN A 97 16.56 0.44 3.95
CA ASN A 97 16.69 1.88 4.06
C ASN A 97 15.31 2.56 4.12
N ALA A 98 14.33 2.11 3.34
CA ALA A 98 12.96 2.61 3.41
C ALA A 98 12.36 2.39 4.80
N LEU A 99 12.57 1.23 5.42
CA LEU A 99 12.09 0.93 6.78
C LEU A 99 12.92 1.61 7.89
N THR A 100 14.04 2.28 7.56
CA THR A 100 14.95 2.91 8.53
C THR A 100 14.91 4.43 8.47
N TYR A 101 14.91 4.98 7.25
CA TYR A 101 15.04 6.40 6.95
C TYR A 101 13.94 6.77 5.97
N THR A 102 12.79 7.13 6.50
CA THR A 102 11.66 7.54 5.68
C THR A 102 11.57 9.03 5.55
N ASN A 103 11.44 9.46 4.31
CA ASN A 103 10.83 10.72 3.98
C ASN A 103 9.66 10.39 3.04
N SER A 104 8.44 10.41 3.57
CA SER A 104 7.21 10.16 2.80
C SER A 104 7.00 11.13 1.62
N TYR A 105 7.84 12.17 1.52
CA TYR A 105 7.56 13.40 0.79
C TYR A 105 8.74 14.05 0.04
N THR A 106 9.97 13.51 0.04
CA THR A 106 11.12 14.26 -0.50
C THR A 106 10.91 14.70 -1.95
N GLY A 107 10.84 16.01 -2.13
CA GLY A 107 10.23 16.71 -3.26
C GLY A 107 10.91 16.55 -4.62
N ASP A 108 12.07 15.88 -4.71
CA ASP A 108 12.92 15.95 -5.90
C ASP A 108 12.94 14.68 -6.76
N ARG A 109 11.80 13.96 -6.82
CA ARG A 109 11.55 12.70 -7.59
C ARG A 109 11.75 11.39 -6.82
N GLY A 110 12.03 11.45 -5.52
CA GLY A 110 12.09 10.26 -4.65
C GLY A 110 10.70 9.86 -4.14
N SER A 111 10.13 8.78 -4.68
CA SER A 111 9.07 7.98 -4.05
C SER A 111 7.81 8.73 -3.61
N ARG A 112 7.11 9.31 -4.58
CA ARG A 112 5.87 10.06 -4.37
C ARG A 112 4.68 9.12 -4.30
N TRP A 113 4.15 8.86 -3.11
CA TRP A 113 3.06 7.89 -2.92
C TRP A 113 1.78 8.20 -3.72
N TYR A 114 1.60 9.44 -4.17
CA TYR A 114 0.54 9.83 -5.10
C TYR A 114 0.76 9.32 -6.54
N ASP A 115 1.95 8.81 -6.89
CA ASP A 115 2.20 8.12 -8.18
C ASP A 115 1.28 6.91 -8.37
N TRP A 116 0.67 6.42 -7.30
CA TRP A 116 -0.25 5.30 -7.34
C TRP A 116 -1.67 5.68 -7.77
N ALA A 117 -1.98 6.95 -8.00
CA ALA A 117 -3.28 7.36 -8.52
C ALA A 117 -3.55 6.79 -9.93
N GLY A 118 -4.82 6.44 -10.18
CA GLY A 118 -5.30 5.85 -11.43
C GLY A 118 -6.23 4.65 -11.21
N ALA A 119 -6.72 4.09 -12.32
CA ALA A 119 -7.44 2.82 -12.30
C ALA A 119 -6.48 1.65 -12.50
N HIS A 120 -6.55 0.69 -11.57
CA HIS A 120 -5.73 -0.51 -11.51
C HIS A 120 -6.60 -1.69 -11.90
N SER A 121 -6.18 -2.44 -12.92
CA SER A 121 -6.88 -3.64 -13.36
C SER A 121 -5.89 -4.75 -13.61
N GLY A 122 -6.16 -5.93 -13.06
CA GLY A 122 -5.19 -7.00 -13.06
C GLY A 122 -5.66 -8.24 -12.35
N PHE A 123 -4.69 -8.99 -11.85
CA PHE A 123 -4.94 -10.26 -11.21
C PHE A 123 -4.07 -10.47 -9.97
N TRP A 124 -4.69 -11.03 -8.93
CA TRP A 124 -3.99 -11.71 -7.86
C TRP A 124 -3.84 -13.19 -8.19
N TYR A 125 -2.67 -13.74 -7.89
CA TYR A 125 -2.34 -15.15 -8.05
C TYR A 125 -2.03 -15.74 -6.69
N GLU A 126 -2.83 -16.71 -6.26
CA GLU A 126 -2.55 -17.47 -5.06
C GLU A 126 -1.39 -18.44 -5.32
N GLY A 127 -0.36 -18.34 -4.50
CA GLY A 127 0.91 -19.07 -4.68
C GLY A 127 0.81 -20.56 -4.39
N SER A 128 -0.12 -21.00 -3.53
CA SER A 128 -0.30 -22.42 -3.18
C SER A 128 -1.10 -23.18 -4.24
N THR A 129 -2.18 -22.57 -4.75
CA THR A 129 -3.11 -23.21 -5.70
C THR A 129 -2.86 -22.81 -7.15
N GLY A 130 -2.17 -21.69 -7.37
CA GLY A 130 -2.10 -21.03 -8.67
C GLY A 130 -3.40 -20.34 -9.08
N GLN A 131 -4.41 -20.28 -8.20
CA GLN A 131 -5.70 -19.72 -8.54
C GLN A 131 -5.56 -18.23 -8.87
N LYS A 132 -6.16 -17.86 -9.99
CA LYS A 132 -6.14 -16.52 -10.55
C LYS A 132 -7.44 -15.79 -10.21
N PHE A 133 -7.33 -14.61 -9.65
CA PHE A 133 -8.47 -13.78 -9.27
C PHE A 133 -8.37 -12.42 -9.92
N SER A 134 -9.43 -12.01 -10.63
CA SER A 134 -9.53 -10.63 -11.11
C SER A 134 -9.53 -9.69 -9.92
N ASP A 135 -8.73 -8.64 -10.02
CA ASP A 135 -8.64 -7.61 -8.99
C ASP A 135 -8.61 -6.23 -9.65
N LYS A 136 -9.38 -5.30 -9.08
CA LYS A 136 -9.57 -3.95 -9.59
C LYS A 136 -9.65 -2.96 -8.45
N ALA A 137 -8.90 -1.88 -8.58
CA ALA A 137 -8.96 -0.77 -7.64
C ALA A 137 -8.86 0.56 -8.36
N ILE A 138 -9.53 1.59 -7.85
CA ILE A 138 -9.36 2.98 -8.28
C ILE A 138 -8.71 3.72 -7.14
N TRP A 139 -7.52 4.25 -7.37
CA TRP A 139 -6.80 5.10 -6.43
C TRP A 139 -6.99 6.53 -6.92
N ASN A 140 -7.73 7.34 -6.16
CA ASN A 140 -8.00 8.71 -6.58
C ASN A 140 -6.76 9.59 -6.43
N ASP A 141 -6.74 10.77 -7.03
CA ASP A 141 -5.69 11.74 -6.72
C ASP A 141 -5.76 12.17 -5.25
N SER A 142 -4.61 12.51 -4.68
CA SER A 142 -4.56 12.99 -3.31
C SER A 142 -5.17 14.38 -3.20
N ILE A 143 -6.01 14.59 -2.20
CA ILE A 143 -6.57 15.89 -1.81
C ILE A 143 -6.03 16.30 -0.43
N LYS A 144 -5.97 17.60 -0.17
CA LYS A 144 -5.60 18.11 1.16
C LYS A 144 -6.80 17.98 2.11
N MET A 145 -6.61 17.30 3.23
CA MET A 145 -7.61 17.17 4.29
C MET A 145 -6.97 17.41 5.67
N PRO A 146 -7.68 18.06 6.61
CA PRO A 146 -7.22 18.10 7.99
C PRO A 146 -7.15 16.67 8.55
N ALA A 147 -6.28 16.47 9.54
CA ALA A 147 -6.22 15.20 10.25
C ALA A 147 -7.60 14.81 10.80
N ASN A 148 -7.93 13.51 10.72
CA ASN A 148 -9.14 12.98 11.36
C ASN A 148 -8.99 12.88 12.89
N SER A 149 -7.81 13.21 13.42
CA SER A 149 -7.49 13.20 14.86
C SER A 149 -7.25 14.63 15.36
N PRO A 150 -7.96 15.08 16.42
CA PRO A 150 -7.73 16.40 17.01
C PRO A 150 -6.39 16.52 17.75
N TYR A 151 -5.69 15.39 17.98
CA TYR A 151 -4.38 15.36 18.63
C TYR A 151 -3.22 15.58 17.66
N ASP A 152 -3.52 15.62 16.36
CA ASP A 152 -2.51 15.70 15.32
C ASP A 152 -2.40 17.14 14.80
N VAL A 153 -1.79 17.96 15.65
CA VAL A 153 -1.61 19.39 15.45
C VAL A 153 -0.15 19.74 15.15
N ASP A 154 0.06 20.85 14.43
CA ASP A 154 1.38 21.42 14.17
C ASP A 154 1.99 22.03 15.44
N GLN A 155 3.21 22.55 15.33
CA GLN A 155 3.91 23.17 16.47
C GLN A 155 3.19 24.40 17.05
N SER A 156 2.21 24.95 16.33
CA SER A 156 1.40 26.09 16.73
C SER A 156 0.02 25.67 17.26
N GLY A 157 -0.27 24.38 17.36
CA GLY A 157 -1.54 23.85 17.84
C GLY A 157 -2.66 23.81 16.80
N ASN A 158 -2.37 24.03 15.51
CA ASN A 158 -3.37 23.92 14.45
C ASN A 158 -3.44 22.49 13.91
N PRO A 159 -4.62 21.97 13.50
CA PRO A 159 -4.71 20.66 12.87
C PRO A 159 -3.77 20.53 11.67
N ARG A 160 -2.95 19.48 11.64
CA ARG A 160 -2.07 19.21 10.51
C ARG A 160 -2.90 18.89 9.26
N VAL A 161 -2.41 19.34 8.10
CA VAL A 161 -3.07 19.10 6.82
C VAL A 161 -2.37 17.96 6.08
N TYR A 162 -3.05 16.83 6.01
CA TYR A 162 -2.60 15.61 5.37
C TYR A 162 -2.96 15.60 3.89
N ASP A 163 -2.13 14.96 3.07
CA ASP A 163 -2.58 14.45 1.77
C ASP A 163 -3.38 13.19 2.02
N PHE A 164 -4.61 13.17 1.53
CA PHE A 164 -5.55 12.07 1.64
C PHE A 164 -5.88 11.53 0.26
N GLN A 165 -5.82 10.21 0.09
CA GLN A 165 -6.24 9.52 -1.12
C GLN A 165 -7.28 8.48 -0.74
N SER A 166 -8.45 8.55 -1.36
CA SER A 166 -9.43 7.47 -1.29
C SER A 166 -9.11 6.38 -2.31
N VAL A 167 -9.40 5.14 -1.93
CA VAL A 167 -9.23 3.95 -2.75
C VAL A 167 -10.56 3.22 -2.85
N VAL A 168 -10.97 2.83 -4.05
CA VAL A 168 -12.17 2.03 -4.28
C VAL A 168 -11.77 0.66 -4.78
N PHE A 169 -12.10 -0.39 -4.05
CA PHE A 169 -11.88 -1.78 -4.43
C PHE A 169 -13.17 -2.35 -5.03
N THR A 170 -13.09 -2.94 -6.21
CA THR A 170 -14.24 -3.61 -6.83
C THR A 170 -14.18 -5.10 -6.56
N GLU A 171 -15.13 -5.61 -5.79
CA GLU A 171 -15.23 -7.02 -5.42
C GLU A 171 -15.70 -7.88 -6.58
N ARG A 172 -15.52 -9.20 -6.42
CA ARG A 172 -15.97 -10.22 -7.38
C ARG A 172 -17.49 -10.19 -7.60
N THR A 173 -18.23 -9.82 -6.58
CA THR A 173 -19.71 -9.71 -6.59
C THR A 173 -20.19 -8.43 -7.28
N GLY A 174 -19.28 -7.54 -7.69
CA GLY A 174 -19.60 -6.23 -8.25
C GLY A 174 -19.82 -5.14 -7.20
N ASN A 175 -19.84 -5.49 -5.92
CA ASN A 175 -19.89 -4.51 -4.83
C ASN A 175 -18.56 -3.74 -4.75
N SER A 176 -18.64 -2.48 -4.34
CA SER A 176 -17.44 -1.65 -4.11
C SER A 176 -17.20 -1.47 -2.62
N LYS A 177 -15.94 -1.57 -2.22
CA LYS A 177 -15.47 -1.23 -0.89
C LYS A 177 -14.50 -0.07 -0.95
N TYR A 178 -14.44 0.70 0.12
CA TYR A 178 -13.68 1.94 0.15
C TYR A 178 -12.57 1.83 1.19
N GLY A 179 -11.35 2.14 0.81
CA GLY A 179 -10.21 2.34 1.69
C GLY A 179 -9.60 3.72 1.47
N TRP A 180 -8.50 4.00 2.15
CA TRP A 180 -7.81 5.28 2.03
C TRP A 180 -6.36 5.22 2.53
N ASN A 181 -5.56 6.17 2.05
CA ASN A 181 -4.19 6.42 2.48
C ASN A 181 -4.04 7.89 2.89
N GLN A 182 -3.22 8.17 3.89
CA GLN A 182 -2.82 9.53 4.25
C GLN A 182 -1.33 9.63 4.55
N SER A 183 -0.76 10.79 4.27
CA SER A 183 0.60 11.13 4.68
C SER A 183 0.77 12.64 4.85
N HIS A 184 1.80 13.04 5.59
CA HIS A 184 2.17 14.42 5.84
C HIS A 184 3.68 14.58 5.65
N PRO A 185 4.18 15.73 5.13
CA PRO A 185 5.61 15.94 4.86
C PRO A 185 6.55 15.69 6.04
N GLU A 186 6.07 15.95 7.26
CA GLU A 186 6.84 15.75 8.49
C GLU A 186 6.67 14.35 9.11
N VAL A 187 5.79 13.51 8.55
CA VAL A 187 5.53 12.16 9.07
C VAL A 187 6.32 11.15 8.26
N GLN A 188 6.98 10.26 8.99
CA GLN A 188 7.90 9.25 8.50
C GLN A 188 7.22 8.04 7.83
N TYR A 189 5.94 8.08 7.53
CA TYR A 189 5.26 6.96 6.87
C TYR A 189 3.94 7.44 6.26
N ILE A 190 3.39 6.60 5.40
CA ILE A 190 2.00 6.66 4.97
C ILE A 190 1.23 5.77 5.94
N TRP A 191 0.06 6.18 6.40
CA TRP A 191 -0.86 5.24 7.03
C TRP A 191 -2.09 5.06 6.14
N GLY A 192 -2.82 3.99 6.36
CA GLY A 192 -4.04 3.77 5.62
C GLY A 192 -4.87 2.65 6.19
N TRP A 193 -5.99 2.45 5.52
CA TRP A 193 -6.94 1.41 5.85
C TRP A 193 -7.57 0.84 4.58
N ASP A 194 -7.52 -0.49 4.45
CA ASP A 194 -8.16 -1.24 3.38
C ASP A 194 -9.32 -2.09 3.95
N PRO A 195 -10.49 -2.14 3.30
CA PRO A 195 -11.61 -2.96 3.75
C PRO A 195 -11.33 -4.45 3.45
N LYS A 196 -10.86 -5.19 4.47
CA LYS A 196 -10.61 -6.64 4.40
C LYS A 196 -11.82 -7.42 4.93
N ASP A 197 -12.18 -8.51 4.26
CA ASP A 197 -13.39 -9.31 4.52
C ASP A 197 -13.32 -10.26 5.73
N GLU A 198 -12.21 -10.24 6.48
CA GLU A 198 -11.99 -11.24 7.50
C GLU A 198 -12.70 -10.86 8.81
N SER A 199 -13.88 -11.48 8.98
CA SER A 199 -14.59 -11.87 10.22
C SER A 199 -14.25 -11.13 11.51
N ASN A 200 -15.27 -10.52 12.16
CA ASN A 200 -15.33 -10.09 13.57
C ASN A 200 -14.22 -9.15 14.11
N ALA A 201 -13.16 -8.85 13.35
CA ALA A 201 -12.02 -8.06 13.81
C ALA A 201 -12.19 -6.54 13.66
N GLY A 202 -13.42 -6.06 13.40
CA GLY A 202 -13.76 -4.63 13.40
C GLY A 202 -12.89 -3.74 12.51
N GLY A 203 -12.40 -4.25 11.38
CA GLY A 203 -11.54 -3.50 10.47
C GLY A 203 -10.05 -3.45 10.86
N GLN A 204 -9.61 -4.08 11.95
CA GLN A 204 -8.20 -4.07 12.38
C GLN A 204 -7.24 -4.65 11.32
N VAL A 205 -7.69 -5.67 10.58
CA VAL A 205 -6.92 -6.34 9.51
C VAL A 205 -6.58 -5.38 8.36
N GLY A 206 -7.41 -4.35 8.15
CA GLY A 206 -7.23 -3.36 7.11
C GLY A 206 -6.16 -2.31 7.38
N THR A 207 -5.78 -2.14 8.65
CA THR A 207 -4.87 -1.07 9.08
C THR A 207 -3.47 -1.36 8.60
N HIS A 208 -2.79 -0.33 8.07
CA HIS A 208 -1.44 -0.50 7.56
C HIS A 208 -0.61 0.78 7.61
N VAL A 209 0.71 0.59 7.59
CA VAL A 209 1.70 1.65 7.41
C VAL A 209 2.56 1.36 6.18
N GLY A 210 2.97 2.39 5.47
CA GLY A 210 3.69 2.33 4.20
C GLY A 210 4.96 3.14 4.23
N PHE A 211 6.04 2.54 3.73
CA PHE A 211 7.39 3.11 3.68
C PHE A 211 7.82 3.24 2.21
N PRO A 212 7.60 4.42 1.59
CA PRO A 212 7.91 4.64 0.18
C PRO A 212 9.43 4.72 -0.06
N PHE A 213 9.89 4.22 -1.20
CA PHE A 213 11.25 4.39 -1.69
C PHE A 213 11.31 4.33 -3.22
N HIS A 214 12.42 4.78 -3.78
CA HIS A 214 12.60 4.89 -5.22
C HIS A 214 13.62 3.88 -5.74
N VAL A 215 13.32 3.31 -6.90
CA VAL A 215 14.25 2.49 -7.69
C VAL A 215 14.61 3.28 -8.93
N ALA A 216 15.86 3.76 -8.97
CA ALA A 216 16.38 4.49 -10.11
C ALA A 216 16.46 3.61 -11.36
N LYS A 217 16.30 4.24 -12.53
CA LYS A 217 16.51 3.57 -13.82
C LYS A 217 17.94 3.05 -13.94
N SER A 218 18.10 1.87 -14.53
CA SER A 218 19.41 1.35 -14.93
C SER A 218 19.38 0.85 -16.38
N THR A 219 20.51 0.35 -16.87
CA THR A 219 20.61 -0.28 -18.20
C THR A 219 19.72 -1.52 -18.35
N SER A 220 19.30 -2.13 -17.23
CA SER A 220 18.52 -3.38 -17.22
C SER A 220 17.22 -3.30 -16.44
N THR A 221 16.87 -2.12 -15.91
CA THR A 221 15.71 -1.97 -15.02
C THR A 221 15.00 -0.65 -15.27
N LYS A 222 13.67 -0.69 -15.20
CA LYS A 222 12.82 0.49 -15.26
C LYS A 222 12.93 1.30 -13.97
N GLU A 223 12.70 2.60 -14.11
CA GLU A 223 12.46 3.49 -12.98
C GLU A 223 11.14 3.12 -12.29
N ALA A 224 11.11 3.11 -10.95
CA ALA A 224 9.90 2.79 -10.21
C ALA A 224 9.80 3.53 -8.88
N SER A 225 8.56 3.81 -8.50
CA SER A 225 8.19 4.16 -7.13
C SER A 225 7.72 2.88 -6.43
N CYS A 226 8.26 2.57 -5.26
CA CYS A 226 7.91 1.39 -4.48
C CYS A 226 7.48 1.78 -3.06
N ILE A 227 6.67 0.96 -2.42
CA ILE A 227 6.27 1.08 -1.01
C ILE A 227 6.38 -0.30 -0.37
N VAL A 228 7.00 -0.36 0.81
CA VAL A 228 6.84 -1.50 1.71
C VAL A 228 5.66 -1.20 2.62
N TRP A 229 4.62 -2.01 2.54
CA TRP A 229 3.47 -1.94 3.42
C TRP A 229 3.60 -2.98 4.53
N VAL A 230 3.20 -2.61 5.74
CA VAL A 230 3.15 -3.48 6.90
C VAL A 230 1.75 -3.38 7.52
N THR A 231 1.11 -4.52 7.68
CA THR A 231 -0.18 -4.70 8.38
C THR A 231 0.05 -5.58 9.62
N PRO A 232 -0.95 -5.76 10.49
CA PRO A 232 -0.83 -6.69 11.61
C PRO A 232 -0.59 -8.15 11.19
N GLN A 233 -0.98 -8.55 9.98
CA GLN A 233 -0.95 -9.95 9.54
C GLN A 233 0.09 -10.25 8.47
N GLU A 234 0.41 -9.24 7.65
CA GLU A 234 1.29 -9.40 6.51
C GLU A 234 2.11 -8.14 6.26
N ALA A 235 3.15 -8.30 5.47
CA ALA A 235 3.88 -7.19 4.88
C ALA A 235 3.99 -7.45 3.39
N PHE A 236 3.98 -6.39 2.58
CA PHE A 236 4.06 -6.55 1.14
C PHE A 236 4.85 -5.42 0.48
N LEU A 237 5.59 -5.79 -0.55
CA LEU A 237 6.33 -4.89 -1.41
C LEU A 237 5.47 -4.57 -2.63
N GLU A 238 5.16 -3.30 -2.80
CA GLU A 238 4.41 -2.79 -3.93
C GLU A 238 5.27 -1.87 -4.78
N CYS A 239 5.25 -2.00 -6.10
CA CYS A 239 6.02 -1.15 -7.00
C CYS A 239 5.19 -0.75 -8.22
N ILE A 240 5.32 0.50 -8.64
CA ILE A 240 4.77 1.04 -9.88
C ILE A 240 5.89 1.54 -10.78
N SER A 241 5.94 1.02 -12.01
CA SER A 241 6.86 1.50 -13.06
C SER A 241 6.46 2.91 -13.48
N MET A 242 7.44 3.82 -13.57
CA MET A 242 7.24 5.22 -13.95
C MET A 242 7.33 5.46 -15.46
N GLU A 243 7.47 4.41 -16.27
CA GLU A 243 7.50 4.50 -17.73
C GLU A 243 6.10 4.61 -18.35
N SER A 244 6.02 4.86 -19.67
CA SER A 244 4.78 5.18 -20.42
C SER A 244 3.65 4.16 -20.30
N GLU A 245 3.97 2.90 -19.98
CA GLU A 245 3.02 1.91 -19.52
C GLU A 245 3.20 1.72 -18.01
N TYR A 246 2.29 2.29 -17.23
CA TYR A 246 2.33 2.16 -15.77
C TYR A 246 1.89 0.74 -15.39
N TRP A 247 2.84 -0.05 -14.92
CA TRP A 247 2.59 -1.39 -14.41
C TRP A 247 2.74 -1.37 -12.89
N ARG A 248 1.70 -1.84 -12.18
CA ARG A 248 1.72 -2.00 -10.72
C ARG A 248 1.91 -3.47 -10.34
N ARG A 249 2.62 -3.70 -9.24
CA ARG A 249 2.96 -5.01 -8.70
C ARG A 249 2.87 -5.00 -7.19
N ARG A 250 2.41 -6.10 -6.60
CA ARG A 250 2.39 -6.35 -5.15
C ARG A 250 2.89 -7.76 -4.88
N THR A 251 3.77 -7.90 -3.89
CA THR A 251 4.31 -9.18 -3.42
C THR A 251 4.18 -9.23 -1.91
N ALA A 252 3.51 -10.25 -1.34
CA ALA A 252 3.27 -10.34 0.10
C ALA A 252 4.10 -11.41 0.82
N THR A 253 4.37 -11.19 2.10
CA THR A 253 4.80 -12.19 3.08
C THR A 253 3.62 -12.56 3.97
N GLY A 254 3.35 -13.86 4.18
CA GLY A 254 2.24 -14.32 5.02
C GLY A 254 1.14 -14.99 4.19
N LEU A 255 0.56 -14.26 3.23
CA LEU A 255 -0.27 -14.85 2.17
C LEU A 255 0.63 -15.36 1.04
N THR A 256 0.50 -16.64 0.67
CA THR A 256 1.19 -17.17 -0.50
C THR A 256 0.53 -16.57 -1.73
N GLY A 257 1.11 -15.53 -2.32
CA GLY A 257 0.61 -14.96 -3.56
C GLY A 257 1.33 -13.69 -4.01
N PHE A 258 0.99 -13.26 -5.21
CA PHE A 258 1.44 -11.99 -5.77
C PHE A 258 0.39 -11.43 -6.72
N GLY A 259 0.43 -10.12 -6.95
CA GLY A 259 -0.49 -9.45 -7.83
C GLY A 259 0.19 -8.61 -8.91
N GLN A 260 -0.52 -8.47 -10.01
CA GLN A 260 -0.05 -7.97 -11.29
C GLN A 260 -1.13 -7.12 -11.94
N TRP A 261 -0.91 -5.80 -12.06
CA TRP A 261 -1.91 -4.88 -12.62
C TRP A 261 -1.32 -3.93 -13.66
N SER A 262 -2.15 -3.57 -14.63
CA SER A 262 -1.96 -2.35 -15.44
C SER A 262 -2.61 -1.17 -14.73
N VAL A 263 -1.99 0.00 -14.83
CA VAL A 263 -2.50 1.25 -14.29
C VAL A 263 -2.79 2.23 -15.43
N SER A 264 -4.02 2.74 -15.48
CA SER A 264 -4.40 3.84 -16.38
C SER A 264 -4.60 5.11 -15.57
N ARG A 265 -3.79 6.13 -15.83
CA ARG A 265 -3.93 7.46 -15.23
C ARG A 265 -4.97 8.30 -15.97
N TRP A 266 -5.64 9.17 -15.23
CA TRP A 266 -6.55 10.17 -15.77
C TRP A 266 -5.70 11.36 -16.23
N TYR A 267 -5.62 11.61 -17.54
CA TYR A 267 -4.94 12.79 -18.11
C TYR A 267 -5.93 13.93 -18.37
#